data_AF-A0A4R5WHW0-F1
#
_entry.id   AF-A0A4R5WHW0-F1
#
_cell.length_a   1.000
_cell.length_b   1.000
_cell.length_c   1.000
_cell.angle_alpha   90.00
_cell.angle_beta   90.00
_cell.angle_gamma   90.00
#
_symmetry.space_group_name_H-M   'P 1'
#
loop_
_entity.id
_entity.type
_entity.pdbx_description
1 polymer ?
#
loop_
_entity_poly.entity_id
_entity_poly.type
_entity_poly.pdbx_seq_one_letter_code
_entity_poly.pdbx_strand_id
1 'polypeptide(L)'
;MTVTVDEFEVADTADSWTAGGFTVDPGGVCRIGGVRIRLAGRERGTGIVGWSLRGVPSDRPLDGIPTTRSESPAPIPAEHKNGAVAVDHVVLLSPDLNRTVAALAAVDVHPRRERDGQLGGRPMRQIFFRLGEVILEVVGSPDATADGPSTLWGLTYVVRNIDATAAFFGDRTAPVKPAVQPGRRITTLRHQEFGMSVRTAMISEHVRDANLAP
;
A
#
# COMPACT_ATOMS: atom_id res chain seq x y z
N MET A 1 14.15 -13.93 9.87
CA MET A 1 14.31 -12.46 9.78
C MET A 1 12.95 -11.88 9.46
N THR A 2 12.55 -10.76 10.05
CA THR A 2 11.24 -10.16 9.78
C THR A 2 11.16 -9.68 8.33
N VAL A 3 10.13 -10.09 7.59
CA VAL A 3 9.90 -9.60 6.23
C VAL A 3 9.42 -8.15 6.28
N THR A 4 10.03 -7.28 5.48
CA THR A 4 9.64 -5.86 5.35
C THR A 4 9.62 -5.41 3.91
N VAL A 5 8.78 -4.44 3.57
CA VAL A 5 8.79 -3.83 2.23
C VAL A 5 9.98 -2.88 2.11
N ASP A 6 10.75 -3.02 1.04
CA ASP A 6 11.76 -2.03 0.64
C ASP A 6 11.19 -1.07 -0.41
N GLU A 7 10.67 -1.61 -1.51
CA GLU A 7 10.21 -0.81 -2.65
C GLU A 7 8.91 -1.37 -3.23
N PHE A 8 8.02 -0.50 -3.67
CA PHE A 8 6.97 -0.84 -4.64
C PHE A 8 7.37 -0.33 -6.02
N GLU A 9 7.28 -1.18 -7.04
CA GLU A 9 7.43 -0.76 -8.43
C GLU A 9 6.06 -0.38 -8.99
N VAL A 10 5.89 0.87 -9.37
CA VAL A 10 4.64 1.43 -9.89
C VAL A 10 4.86 1.90 -11.32
N ALA A 11 4.02 1.42 -12.24
CA ALA A 11 4.07 1.78 -13.66
C ALA A 11 3.40 3.14 -13.96
N ASP A 12 3.80 4.15 -13.18
CA ASP A 12 3.42 5.56 -13.34
C ASP A 12 4.65 6.39 -13.73
N THR A 13 4.42 7.62 -14.19
CA THR A 13 5.49 8.59 -14.47
C THR A 13 5.81 9.43 -13.23
N ALA A 14 7.04 9.97 -13.19
CA ALA A 14 7.47 10.94 -12.18
C ALA A 14 6.58 12.19 -12.15
N ASP A 15 6.16 12.68 -13.32
CA ASP A 15 5.32 13.87 -13.44
C ASP A 15 3.94 13.67 -12.79
N SER A 16 3.31 12.51 -12.99
CA SER A 16 2.02 12.19 -12.39
C SER A 16 2.09 12.23 -10.86
N TRP A 17 3.15 11.67 -10.28
CA TRP A 17 3.34 11.64 -8.83
C TRP A 17 3.74 12.99 -8.25
N THR A 18 4.55 13.75 -8.99
CA THR A 18 4.89 15.14 -8.64
C THR A 18 3.64 16.02 -8.63
N ALA A 19 2.75 15.86 -9.61
CA ALA A 19 1.46 16.54 -9.66
C ALA A 19 0.56 16.14 -8.48
N GLY A 20 0.62 14.87 -8.05
CA GLY A 20 -0.01 14.35 -6.83
C GLY A 20 0.61 14.84 -5.51
N GLY A 21 1.62 15.71 -5.57
CA GLY A 21 2.25 16.33 -4.40
C GLY A 21 3.30 15.47 -3.71
N PHE A 22 3.73 14.37 -4.33
CA PHE A 22 4.88 13.59 -3.87
C PHE A 22 6.19 14.24 -4.31
N THR A 23 7.24 14.00 -3.54
CA THR A 23 8.60 14.42 -3.88
C THR A 23 9.27 13.24 -4.54
N VAL A 24 9.62 13.42 -5.81
CA VAL A 24 10.29 12.41 -6.64
C VAL A 24 11.75 12.82 -6.82
N ASP A 25 12.67 11.94 -6.45
CA ASP A 25 14.10 12.15 -6.69
C ASP A 25 14.43 12.04 -8.19
N PRO A 26 15.57 12.56 -8.67
CA PRO A 26 15.96 12.47 -10.10
C PRO A 26 16.01 11.04 -10.67
N GLY A 27 16.16 10.03 -9.81
CA GLY A 27 16.11 8.61 -10.19
C GLY A 27 14.71 8.00 -10.28
N GLY A 28 13.64 8.82 -10.24
CA GLY A 28 12.26 8.35 -10.33
C GLY A 28 11.77 7.61 -9.09
N VAL A 29 12.28 7.99 -7.90
CA VAL A 29 11.93 7.33 -6.63
C VAL A 29 11.27 8.32 -5.67
N CYS A 30 10.13 7.95 -5.10
CA CYS A 30 9.55 8.62 -3.95
C CYS A 30 9.94 7.88 -2.67
N ARG A 31 10.46 8.58 -1.66
CA ARG A 31 10.80 7.99 -0.35
C ARG A 31 9.76 8.39 0.69
N ILE A 32 8.82 7.49 1.00
CA ILE A 32 7.69 7.74 1.88
C ILE A 32 7.86 6.87 3.14
N GLY A 33 8.25 7.48 4.25
CA GLY A 33 8.64 6.73 5.45
C GLY A 33 9.85 5.84 5.17
N GLY A 34 9.79 4.58 5.60
CA GLY A 34 10.81 3.56 5.35
C GLY A 34 10.67 2.83 4.01
N VAL A 35 9.78 3.27 3.11
CA VAL A 35 9.48 2.59 1.84
C VAL A 35 9.81 3.48 0.63
N ARG A 36 10.35 2.86 -0.41
CA ARG A 36 10.55 3.47 -1.73
C ARG A 36 9.36 3.18 -2.64
N ILE A 37 8.96 4.15 -3.46
CA ILE A 37 8.11 3.92 -4.62
C ILE A 37 8.93 4.23 -5.86
N ARG A 38 9.24 3.22 -6.66
CA ARG A 38 9.91 3.37 -7.95
C ARG A 38 8.89 3.58 -9.05
N LEU A 39 9.02 4.68 -9.76
CA LEU A 39 8.16 5.07 -10.87
C LEU A 39 8.80 4.56 -12.17
N ALA A 40 8.32 3.40 -12.60
CA ALA A 40 8.93 2.62 -13.67
C ALA A 40 8.42 3.01 -15.07
N GLY A 41 7.55 4.01 -15.18
CA GLY A 41 7.00 4.46 -16.45
C GLY A 41 5.83 3.61 -16.95
N ARG A 42 5.08 4.16 -17.91
CA ARG A 42 3.85 3.57 -18.46
C ARG A 42 4.12 2.39 -19.39
N GLU A 43 5.30 2.36 -19.98
CA GLU A 43 5.80 1.26 -20.80
C GLU A 43 5.94 -0.05 -20.02
N ARG A 44 5.98 0.02 -18.68
CA ARG A 44 6.03 -1.15 -17.79
C ARG A 44 4.65 -1.64 -17.36
N GLY A 45 3.56 -0.96 -17.75
CA GLY A 45 2.18 -1.38 -17.49
C GLY A 45 1.33 -0.34 -16.75
N THR A 46 0.53 -0.82 -15.79
CA THR A 46 -0.37 0.02 -14.99
C THR A 46 -0.46 -0.51 -13.56
N GLY A 47 -0.65 0.39 -12.59
CA GLY A 47 -0.72 0.06 -11.17
C GLY A 47 0.64 -0.34 -10.58
N ILE A 48 0.59 -1.17 -9.53
CA ILE A 48 1.78 -1.70 -8.87
C ILE A 48 2.15 -3.00 -9.59
N VAL A 49 3.32 -3.02 -10.20
CA VAL A 49 3.79 -4.13 -11.06
C VAL A 49 4.71 -5.11 -10.33
N GLY A 50 5.14 -4.76 -9.13
CA GLY A 50 5.96 -5.62 -8.28
C GLY A 50 6.37 -4.92 -6.99
N TRP A 51 7.14 -5.64 -6.19
CA TRP A 51 7.78 -5.09 -4.99
C TRP A 51 9.15 -5.70 -4.76
N SER A 52 9.95 -5.04 -3.93
CA SER A 52 11.11 -5.65 -3.31
C SER A 52 10.90 -5.80 -1.81
N LEU A 53 11.28 -6.97 -1.29
CA LEU A 53 11.09 -7.34 0.11
C LEU A 53 12.44 -7.69 0.75
N ARG A 54 12.63 -7.27 2.00
CA ARG A 54 13.73 -7.74 2.85
C ARG A 54 13.31 -9.00 3.60
N GLY A 55 14.27 -9.84 3.97
CA GLY A 55 14.02 -11.01 4.82
C GLY A 55 13.34 -12.18 4.13
N VAL A 56 13.07 -12.11 2.82
CA VAL A 56 12.58 -13.23 2.01
C VAL A 56 13.73 -14.12 1.50
N PRO A 57 13.51 -15.42 1.28
CA PRO A 57 14.59 -16.35 0.96
C PRO A 57 15.10 -16.27 -0.49
N SER A 58 14.33 -15.71 -1.44
CA SER A 58 14.68 -15.69 -2.87
C SER A 58 13.89 -14.65 -3.67
N ASP A 59 14.35 -14.34 -4.88
CA ASP A 59 13.69 -13.47 -5.89
C ASP A 59 12.54 -14.16 -6.65
N ARG A 60 11.77 -15.00 -5.97
CA ARG A 60 10.66 -15.74 -6.59
C ARG A 60 9.35 -14.99 -6.38
N PRO A 61 8.45 -14.98 -7.39
CA PRO A 61 7.13 -14.38 -7.23
C PRO A 61 6.38 -14.94 -6.03
N LEU A 62 5.76 -14.06 -5.24
CA LEU A 62 4.94 -14.43 -4.09
C LEU A 62 3.49 -14.50 -4.53
N ASP A 63 2.97 -15.72 -4.71
CA ASP A 63 1.62 -15.96 -5.26
C ASP A 63 1.36 -15.23 -6.60
N GLY A 64 2.36 -15.22 -7.48
CA GLY A 64 2.30 -14.57 -8.79
C GLY A 64 2.70 -13.10 -8.81
N ILE A 65 2.93 -12.47 -7.65
CA ILE A 65 3.39 -11.08 -7.58
C ILE A 65 4.90 -11.03 -7.83
N PRO A 66 5.39 -10.31 -8.85
CA PRO A 66 6.82 -10.11 -9.07
C PRO A 66 7.50 -9.60 -7.79
N THR A 67 8.45 -10.40 -7.28
CA THR A 67 9.08 -10.16 -5.98
C THR A 67 10.58 -10.28 -6.12
N THR A 68 11.29 -9.25 -5.68
CA THR A 68 12.76 -9.25 -5.60
C THR A 68 13.18 -9.13 -4.14
N ARG A 69 14.22 -9.85 -3.75
CA ARG A 69 14.87 -9.72 -2.45
C ARG A 69 15.70 -8.43 -2.42
N SER A 70 15.62 -7.72 -1.31
CA SER A 70 16.43 -6.53 -1.06
C SER A 70 17.19 -6.66 0.25
N GLU A 71 18.43 -6.17 0.24
CA GLU A 71 19.26 -5.93 1.43
C GLU A 71 19.50 -4.42 1.64
N SER A 72 18.87 -3.57 0.82
CA SER A 72 19.06 -2.12 0.89
C SER A 72 18.57 -1.60 2.25
N PRO A 73 19.30 -0.70 2.94
CA PRO A 73 18.78 -0.12 4.17
C PRO A 73 17.52 0.73 3.91
N ALA A 74 16.75 0.97 4.97
CA ALA A 74 15.61 1.89 4.91
C ALA A 74 16.07 3.26 4.39
N PRO A 75 15.31 3.90 3.47
CA PRO A 75 15.65 5.21 2.97
C PRO A 75 15.50 6.27 4.06
N ILE A 76 16.20 7.40 3.89
CA ILE A 76 15.83 8.63 4.60
C ILE A 76 14.51 9.13 3.98
N PRO A 77 13.45 9.38 4.76
CA PRO A 77 12.18 9.87 4.23
C PRO A 77 12.35 11.24 3.54
N ALA A 78 11.55 11.51 2.51
CA ALA A 78 11.42 12.85 1.93
C ALA A 78 10.19 13.58 2.50
N GLU A 79 10.19 14.91 2.45
CA GLU A 79 8.98 15.68 2.75
C GLU A 79 8.11 15.81 1.50
N HIS A 80 6.80 15.65 1.65
CA HIS A 80 5.83 15.69 0.55
C HIS A 80 4.85 16.83 0.74
N LYS A 81 4.52 17.54 -0.35
CA LYS A 81 3.55 18.66 -0.33
C LYS A 81 2.15 18.20 0.07
N ASN A 82 1.80 16.96 -0.27
CA ASN A 82 0.53 16.35 0.13
C ASN A 82 0.48 15.87 1.59
N GLY A 83 1.59 15.98 2.33
CA GLY A 83 1.67 15.64 3.75
C GLY A 83 1.84 14.16 4.08
N ALA A 84 2.07 13.29 3.07
CA ALA A 84 2.37 11.88 3.29
C ALA A 84 3.66 11.70 4.10
N VAL A 85 3.67 10.73 5.02
CA VAL A 85 4.82 10.43 5.90
C VAL A 85 5.16 8.96 6.01
N ALA A 86 4.24 8.05 5.70
CA ALA A 86 4.48 6.61 5.69
C ALA A 86 3.49 5.89 4.77
N VAL A 87 3.82 4.66 4.36
CA VAL A 87 2.86 3.75 3.74
C VAL A 87 2.11 3.02 4.85
N ASP A 88 0.79 3.23 4.94
CA ASP A 88 -0.06 2.54 5.92
C ASP A 88 -0.27 1.08 5.51
N HIS A 89 -0.74 0.89 4.29
CA HIS A 89 -1.03 -0.44 3.75
C HIS A 89 -0.98 -0.49 2.24
N VAL A 90 -0.78 -1.71 1.74
CA VAL A 90 -1.01 -2.10 0.35
C VAL A 90 -2.12 -3.13 0.31
N VAL A 91 -3.03 -2.99 -0.65
CA VAL A 91 -4.09 -3.97 -0.92
C VAL A 91 -3.60 -4.98 -1.94
N LEU A 92 -3.72 -6.26 -1.62
CA LEU A 92 -3.48 -7.39 -2.51
C LEU A 92 -4.82 -8.07 -2.81
N LEU A 93 -5.17 -8.16 -4.10
CA LEU A 93 -6.34 -8.91 -4.54
C LEU A 93 -5.95 -10.34 -4.86
N SER A 94 -6.58 -11.27 -4.15
CA SER A 94 -6.34 -12.70 -4.24
C SER A 94 -7.52 -13.41 -4.90
N PRO A 95 -7.28 -14.22 -5.95
CA PRO A 95 -8.28 -15.11 -6.53
C PRO A 95 -8.45 -16.44 -5.76
N ASP A 96 -7.55 -16.73 -4.81
CA ASP A 96 -7.58 -17.88 -3.91
C ASP A 96 -6.88 -17.52 -2.59
N LEU A 97 -7.67 -17.20 -1.56
CA LEU A 97 -7.15 -16.75 -0.28
C LEU A 97 -6.28 -17.80 0.42
N ASN A 98 -6.65 -19.08 0.32
CA ASN A 98 -5.91 -20.16 0.96
C ASN A 98 -4.52 -20.29 0.33
N ARG A 99 -4.44 -20.22 -1.00
CA ARG A 99 -3.17 -20.25 -1.74
C ARG A 99 -2.29 -19.04 -1.40
N THR A 100 -2.86 -17.84 -1.35
CA THR A 100 -2.12 -16.63 -0.98
C THR A 100 -1.59 -16.70 0.46
N VAL A 101 -2.42 -17.15 1.41
CA VAL A 101 -2.01 -17.34 2.81
C VAL A 101 -0.89 -18.37 2.92
N ALA A 102 -0.99 -19.50 2.21
CA ALA A 102 0.04 -20.53 2.19
C ALA A 102 1.37 -20.00 1.61
N ALA A 103 1.32 -19.23 0.53
CA ALA A 103 2.50 -18.60 -0.08
C ALA A 103 3.18 -17.60 0.88
N LEU A 104 2.40 -16.79 1.60
CA LEU A 104 2.91 -15.87 2.62
C LEU A 104 3.52 -16.62 3.83
N ALA A 105 2.87 -17.68 4.29
CA ALA A 105 3.37 -18.51 5.38
C ALA A 105 4.70 -19.18 5.03
N ALA A 106 4.92 -19.56 3.77
CA ALA A 106 6.18 -20.12 3.28
C ALA A 106 7.38 -19.16 3.37
N VAL A 107 7.13 -17.85 3.53
CA VAL A 107 8.14 -16.82 3.79
C VAL A 107 8.02 -16.21 5.19
N ASP A 108 7.42 -16.95 6.12
CA ASP A 108 7.24 -16.58 7.54
C ASP A 108 6.37 -15.33 7.78
N VAL A 109 5.44 -15.06 6.87
CA VAL A 109 4.45 -13.98 6.98
C VAL A 109 3.08 -14.58 7.33
N HIS A 110 2.69 -14.44 8.60
CA HIS A 110 1.48 -15.04 9.14
C HIS A 110 0.35 -14.02 9.37
N PRO A 111 -0.93 -14.43 9.21
CA PRO A 111 -2.07 -13.53 9.39
C PRO A 111 -2.15 -13.03 10.84
N ARG A 112 -2.56 -11.77 10.99
CA ARG A 112 -2.73 -11.10 12.29
C ARG A 112 -4.19 -10.90 12.65
N ARG A 113 -5.04 -10.73 11.64
CA ARG A 113 -6.47 -10.48 11.79
C ARG A 113 -7.18 -10.88 10.51
N GLU A 114 -8.40 -11.37 10.67
CA GLU A 114 -9.33 -11.60 9.57
C GLU A 114 -10.63 -10.83 9.81
N ARG A 115 -11.30 -10.47 8.72
CA ARG A 115 -12.60 -9.82 8.74
C ARG A 115 -13.41 -10.24 7.53
N ASP A 116 -14.59 -10.77 7.78
CA ASP A 116 -15.61 -10.99 6.76
C ASP A 116 -16.44 -9.72 6.53
N GLY A 117 -16.86 -9.52 5.29
CA GLY A 117 -17.66 -8.39 4.86
C GLY A 117 -18.35 -8.64 3.52
N GLN A 118 -18.86 -7.57 2.92
CA GLN A 118 -19.50 -7.63 1.61
C GLN A 118 -19.07 -6.46 0.72
N LEU A 119 -18.78 -6.73 -0.56
CA LEU A 119 -18.48 -5.73 -1.58
C LEU A 119 -19.50 -5.86 -2.70
N GLY A 120 -20.31 -4.81 -2.92
CA GLY A 120 -21.38 -4.85 -3.93
C GLY A 120 -22.35 -6.02 -3.73
N GLY A 121 -22.65 -6.38 -2.47
CA GLY A 121 -23.52 -7.50 -2.10
C GLY A 121 -22.88 -8.89 -2.20
N ARG A 122 -21.61 -9.00 -2.61
CA ARG A 122 -20.88 -10.28 -2.66
C ARG A 122 -20.04 -10.47 -1.39
N PRO A 123 -19.97 -11.68 -0.82
CA PRO A 123 -19.07 -11.98 0.29
C PRO A 123 -17.63 -11.63 -0.07
N MET A 124 -16.92 -11.00 0.87
CA MET A 124 -15.48 -10.82 0.79
C MET A 124 -14.85 -11.10 2.15
N ARG A 125 -13.61 -11.56 2.13
CA ARG A 125 -12.77 -11.67 3.31
C ARG A 125 -11.53 -10.81 3.14
N GLN A 126 -11.13 -10.19 4.24
CA GLN A 126 -9.92 -9.40 4.35
C GLN A 126 -9.02 -10.04 5.40
N ILE A 127 -7.77 -10.32 5.03
CA ILE A 127 -6.76 -10.94 5.88
C ILE A 127 -5.60 -9.97 5.99
N PHE A 128 -5.24 -9.59 7.21
CA PHE A 128 -4.25 -8.56 7.48
C PHE A 128 -2.94 -9.19 7.95
N PHE A 129 -1.84 -8.80 7.31
CA PHE A 129 -0.48 -9.20 7.64
C PHE A 129 0.38 -7.97 7.95
N ARG A 130 1.58 -8.19 8.50
CA ARG A 130 2.56 -7.12 8.77
C ARG A 130 3.88 -7.39 8.07
N LEU A 131 4.33 -6.42 7.28
CA LEU A 131 5.61 -6.41 6.57
C LEU A 131 6.46 -5.23 7.08
N GLY A 132 6.82 -5.27 8.37
CA GLY A 132 7.41 -4.12 9.06
C GLY A 132 6.36 -3.03 9.32
N GLU A 133 6.62 -1.81 8.85
CA GLU A 133 5.66 -0.70 9.01
C GLU A 133 4.40 -0.87 8.14
N VAL A 134 4.50 -1.55 7.00
CA VAL A 134 3.40 -1.71 6.04
C VAL A 134 2.47 -2.84 6.46
N ILE A 135 1.16 -2.59 6.42
CA ILE A 135 0.14 -3.64 6.47
C ILE A 135 -0.06 -4.18 5.05
N LEU A 136 -0.02 -5.51 4.91
CA LEU A 136 -0.51 -6.16 3.70
C LEU A 136 -1.96 -6.57 3.95
N GLU A 137 -2.89 -5.95 3.23
CA GLU A 137 -4.33 -6.27 3.28
C GLU A 137 -4.66 -7.17 2.09
N VAL A 138 -4.78 -8.47 2.34
CA VAL A 138 -5.19 -9.46 1.34
C VAL A 138 -6.71 -9.49 1.29
N VAL A 139 -7.29 -9.32 0.11
CA VAL A 139 -8.73 -9.28 -0.12
C VAL A 139 -9.11 -10.29 -1.20
N GLY A 140 -10.15 -11.09 -0.93
CA GLY A 140 -10.66 -12.08 -1.88
C GLY A 140 -12.04 -12.57 -1.49
N SER A 141 -12.64 -13.39 -2.36
CA SER A 141 -13.88 -14.11 -2.02
C SER A 141 -13.52 -15.35 -1.18
N PRO A 142 -14.21 -15.60 -0.04
CA PRO A 142 -13.88 -16.72 0.85
C PRO A 142 -13.98 -18.09 0.19
N ASP A 143 -14.89 -18.24 -0.78
CA ASP A 143 -15.16 -19.51 -1.45
C ASP A 143 -14.51 -19.62 -2.85
N ALA A 144 -13.69 -18.63 -3.26
CA ALA A 144 -13.07 -18.64 -4.58
C ALA A 144 -11.73 -19.40 -4.57
N THR A 145 -11.50 -20.18 -5.61
CA THR A 145 -10.28 -20.99 -5.82
C THR A 145 -9.82 -20.89 -7.29
N ALA A 146 -9.60 -19.67 -7.78
CA ALA A 146 -9.22 -19.46 -9.18
C ALA A 146 -7.67 -19.44 -9.36
N ASP A 147 -7.20 -19.97 -10.48
CA ASP A 147 -5.77 -20.20 -10.75
C ASP A 147 -4.97 -18.94 -11.16
N GLY A 148 -5.64 -17.78 -11.31
CA GLY A 148 -4.98 -16.53 -11.69
C GLY A 148 -3.97 -16.03 -10.63
N PRO A 149 -3.02 -15.15 -10.97
CA PRO A 149 -2.09 -14.60 -10.00
C PRO A 149 -2.77 -13.60 -9.05
N SER A 150 -2.25 -13.45 -7.84
CA SER A 150 -2.57 -12.31 -6.99
C SER A 150 -1.97 -11.02 -7.56
N THR A 151 -2.62 -9.89 -7.28
CA THR A 151 -2.18 -8.58 -7.78
C THR A 151 -2.18 -7.52 -6.68
N LEU A 152 -1.21 -6.61 -6.72
CA LEU A 152 -1.19 -5.43 -5.86
C LEU A 152 -2.05 -4.33 -6.49
N TRP A 153 -3.00 -3.79 -5.72
CA TRP A 153 -4.11 -3.00 -6.26
C TRP A 153 -4.04 -1.50 -5.94
N GLY A 154 -3.68 -1.16 -4.71
CA GLY A 154 -3.70 0.21 -4.23
C GLY A 154 -2.85 0.43 -2.99
N LEU A 155 -2.45 1.67 -2.79
CA LEU A 155 -1.64 2.13 -1.66
C LEU A 155 -2.39 3.17 -0.87
N THR A 156 -2.26 3.09 0.45
CA THR A 156 -2.77 4.10 1.37
C THR A 156 -1.61 4.69 2.15
N TYR A 157 -1.57 6.02 2.22
CA TYR A 157 -0.50 6.75 2.90
C TYR A 157 -0.99 7.38 4.20
N VAL A 158 -0.19 7.27 5.24
CA VAL A 158 -0.37 8.05 6.46
C VAL A 158 0.00 9.50 6.17
N VAL A 159 -0.86 10.44 6.57
CA VAL A 159 -0.62 11.88 6.46
C VAL A 159 -0.66 12.56 7.83
N ARG A 160 0.22 13.55 8.04
CA ARG A 160 0.33 14.27 9.34
C ARG A 160 -0.97 14.98 9.72
N ASN A 161 -1.63 15.59 8.73
CA ASN A 161 -2.87 16.32 8.92
C ASN A 161 -3.81 16.08 7.73
N ILE A 162 -4.82 15.24 7.94
CA ILE A 162 -5.76 14.83 6.90
C ILE A 162 -6.60 16.00 6.34
N ASP A 163 -6.89 17.02 7.16
CA ASP A 163 -7.67 18.18 6.73
C ASP A 163 -6.82 19.10 5.86
N ALA A 164 -5.55 19.30 6.22
CA ALA A 164 -4.60 20.02 5.40
C ALA A 164 -4.31 19.29 4.07
N THR A 165 -4.18 17.96 4.10
CA THR A 165 -4.06 17.14 2.89
C THR A 165 -5.30 17.26 2.00
N ALA A 166 -6.50 17.19 2.57
CA ALA A 166 -7.75 17.35 1.81
C ALA A 166 -7.84 18.75 1.18
N ALA A 167 -7.50 19.80 1.94
CA ALA A 167 -7.45 21.17 1.44
C ALA A 167 -6.42 21.34 0.30
N PHE A 168 -5.24 20.70 0.41
CA PHE A 168 -4.23 20.69 -0.64
C PHE A 168 -4.77 20.11 -1.96
N PHE A 169 -5.54 19.02 -1.89
CA PHE A 169 -6.09 18.39 -3.09
C PHE A 169 -7.36 19.06 -3.63
N GLY A 170 -8.10 19.78 -2.78
CA GLY A 170 -9.40 20.36 -3.12
C GLY A 170 -10.42 19.27 -3.47
N ASP A 171 -11.19 19.49 -4.54
CA ASP A 171 -12.27 18.58 -4.99
C ASP A 171 -11.77 17.23 -5.54
N ARG A 172 -10.44 17.05 -5.62
CA ARG A 172 -9.78 15.85 -6.15
C ARG A 172 -9.64 14.73 -5.12
N THR A 173 -10.33 14.85 -3.99
CA THR A 173 -10.50 13.76 -3.03
C THR A 173 -11.98 13.53 -2.74
N ALA A 174 -12.32 12.35 -2.23
CA ALA A 174 -13.62 12.14 -1.60
C ALA A 174 -13.72 12.98 -0.30
N PRO A 175 -14.92 13.22 0.24
CA PRO A 175 -15.05 13.83 1.56
C PRO A 175 -14.28 13.02 2.63
N VAL A 176 -13.55 13.72 3.49
CA VAL A 176 -12.89 13.10 4.65
C VAL A 176 -13.96 12.49 5.55
N LYS A 177 -13.77 11.22 5.91
CA LYS A 177 -14.70 10.47 6.75
C LYS A 177 -13.96 9.66 7.81
N PRO A 178 -14.64 9.22 8.90
CA PRO A 178 -14.07 8.25 9.82
C PRO A 178 -13.56 7.01 9.06
N ALA A 179 -12.34 6.59 9.39
CA ALA A 179 -11.81 5.31 8.94
C ALA A 179 -12.40 4.18 9.80
N VAL A 180 -12.26 2.94 9.35
CA VAL A 180 -12.73 1.79 10.14
C VAL A 180 -11.87 1.58 11.39
N GLN A 181 -10.61 2.04 11.35
CA GLN A 181 -9.75 2.13 12.51
C GLN A 181 -10.23 3.26 13.44
N PRO A 182 -10.57 2.96 14.72
CA PRO A 182 -11.06 3.98 15.65
C PRO A 182 -10.16 5.21 15.74
N GLY A 183 -10.78 6.39 15.77
CA GLY A 183 -10.08 7.68 15.88
C GLY A 183 -9.38 8.16 14.59
N ARG A 184 -9.19 7.30 13.59
CA ARG A 184 -8.57 7.69 12.32
C ARG A 184 -9.60 8.21 11.33
N ARG A 185 -9.15 9.04 10.39
CA ARG A 185 -9.94 9.60 9.29
C ARG A 185 -9.26 9.29 7.97
N ILE A 186 -10.04 9.05 6.91
CA ILE A 186 -9.55 8.66 5.59
C ILE A 186 -10.23 9.49 4.50
N THR A 187 -9.49 9.76 3.43
CA THR A 187 -10.03 10.17 2.14
C THR A 187 -9.42 9.37 1.00
N THR A 188 -10.16 9.22 -0.10
CA THR A 188 -9.68 8.57 -1.33
C THR A 188 -9.33 9.64 -2.35
N LEU A 189 -8.14 9.56 -2.92
CA LEU A 189 -7.69 10.45 -3.98
C LEU A 189 -8.32 10.04 -5.32
N ARG A 190 -8.80 11.02 -6.09
CA ARG A 190 -9.17 10.84 -7.51
C ARG A 190 -7.89 10.79 -8.35
N HIS A 191 -7.11 9.75 -8.12
CA HIS A 191 -5.72 9.61 -8.57
C HIS A 191 -5.57 9.76 -10.10
N GLN A 192 -6.60 9.38 -10.88
CA GLN A 192 -6.60 9.53 -12.33
C GLN A 192 -6.49 10.99 -12.78
N GLU A 193 -6.98 11.95 -11.99
CA GLU A 193 -6.88 13.38 -12.28
C GLU A 193 -5.45 13.92 -12.21
N PHE A 194 -4.53 13.14 -11.62
CA PHE A 194 -3.09 13.40 -11.61
C PHE A 194 -2.34 12.50 -12.59
N GLY A 195 -3.03 11.70 -13.40
CA GLY A 195 -2.41 10.72 -14.28
C GLY A 195 -1.73 9.56 -13.54
N MET A 196 -2.04 9.33 -12.27
CA MET A 196 -1.58 8.18 -11.48
C MET A 196 -2.49 6.98 -11.75
N SER A 197 -1.94 5.77 -11.90
CA SER A 197 -2.73 4.56 -12.10
C SER A 197 -2.94 3.74 -10.85
N VAL A 198 -2.01 3.82 -9.90
CA VAL A 198 -2.21 3.18 -8.60
C VAL A 198 -3.37 3.88 -7.89
N ARG A 199 -4.26 3.08 -7.30
CA ARG A 199 -5.31 3.63 -6.46
C ARG A 199 -4.71 4.15 -5.17
N THR A 200 -5.12 5.34 -4.77
CA THR A 200 -4.50 6.05 -3.65
C THR A 200 -5.53 6.53 -2.64
N ALA A 201 -5.26 6.28 -1.37
CA ALA A 201 -5.97 6.90 -0.26
C ALA A 201 -4.99 7.56 0.71
N MET A 202 -5.50 8.53 1.46
CA MET A 202 -4.78 9.23 2.52
C MET A 202 -5.51 8.98 3.83
N ILE A 203 -4.78 8.61 4.87
CA ILE A 203 -5.35 8.29 6.19
C ILE A 203 -4.57 9.06 7.27
N SER A 204 -5.25 9.59 8.27
CA SER A 204 -4.60 10.27 9.39
C SER A 204 -3.67 9.31 10.15
N GLU A 205 -2.73 9.86 10.91
CA GLU A 205 -1.97 9.08 11.89
C GLU A 205 -2.89 8.35 12.88
N HIS A 206 -2.35 7.33 13.55
CA HIS A 206 -3.03 6.72 14.69
C HIS A 206 -3.15 7.77 15.80
N VAL A 207 -4.35 7.89 16.38
CA VAL A 207 -4.52 8.61 17.63
C VAL A 207 -3.81 7.78 18.69
N ARG A 208 -2.68 8.26 19.21
CA ARG A 208 -2.10 7.66 20.41
C ARG A 208 -3.10 7.85 21.53
N ASP A 209 -3.47 6.79 22.22
CA ASP A 209 -4.20 6.93 23.47
C ASP A 209 -3.35 7.78 24.40
N ALA A 210 -3.80 8.99 24.73
CA ALA A 210 -3.11 9.90 25.63
C ALA A 210 -2.94 9.33 27.06
N ASN A 211 -3.53 8.15 27.33
CA ASN A 211 -3.50 7.45 28.61
C ASN A 211 -2.52 6.27 28.65
N LEU A 212 -1.77 5.99 27.57
CA LEU A 212 -0.67 5.03 27.60
C LEU A 212 0.65 5.81 27.46
N ALA A 213 1.17 6.24 28.61
CA ALA A 213 2.55 6.70 28.77
C ALA A 213 3.54 5.58 28.36
N PRO A 214 4.77 5.94 27.92
CA PRO A 214 5.70 5.03 27.24
C PRO A 214 6.10 3.80 28.05
#